data_AF-V4UDH2-F1
#
_entry.id   AF-V4UDH2-F1
#
_cell.length_a   1.000
_cell.length_b   1.000
_cell.length_c   1.000
_cell.angle_alpha   90.00
_cell.angle_beta   90.00
_cell.angle_gamma   90.00
#
_symmetry.space_group_name_H-M   'P 1'
#
loop_
_entity.id
_entity.type
_entity.pdbx_description
1 polymer ?
#
loop_
_entity_poly.entity_id
_entity_poly.type
_entity_poly.pdbx_seq_one_letter_code
_entity_poly.pdbx_strand_id
1 'polypeptide(L)'
;GTQKGDTVKGINALKKYLHTLGYLSNHNHNHAADGDYFDENLESAVKTYQRNFNLNPTGHMDLKTVSMMGKPRCGVPDVINRTTRMQGGPAHYHTHYVFYPGRPKWPATKQIISYAFLPGTRTDVQEPVRQAFLTWSKYTPFSYEFVQDYDAADIKISFQRGDHGDGYPFGGPGPYNLLAHSFSPTDGRAHYDGDENWTVVAVPGAVDMQTVALHELGHVLGLAHSPVQAAIMYPLAGPRV
;
A
#
# COMPACT_ATOMS: atom_id res chain seq x y z
N GLY A 1 -13.21 11.33 -20.12
CA GLY A 1 -13.03 11.11 -18.67
C GLY A 1 -14.38 11.27 -18.01
N THR A 2 -14.52 10.75 -16.79
CA THR A 2 -15.76 10.87 -15.99
C THR A 2 -15.60 11.98 -14.96
N GLN A 3 -16.67 12.68 -14.63
CA GLN A 3 -16.68 13.79 -13.68
C GLN A 3 -17.97 13.78 -12.84
N LYS A 4 -18.04 14.72 -11.89
CA LYS A 4 -19.23 14.89 -11.04
C LYS A 4 -20.51 15.04 -11.88
N GLY A 5 -21.56 14.34 -11.46
CA GLY A 5 -22.86 14.32 -12.12
C GLY A 5 -23.04 13.15 -13.08
N ASP A 6 -21.96 12.49 -13.48
CA ASP A 6 -22.03 11.32 -14.35
C ASP A 6 -22.48 10.07 -13.57
N THR A 7 -23.17 9.15 -14.25
CA THR A 7 -23.40 7.78 -13.77
C THR A 7 -22.78 6.80 -14.76
N VAL A 8 -21.67 6.18 -14.37
CA VAL A 8 -20.86 5.34 -15.27
C VAL A 8 -20.50 4.02 -14.59
N LYS A 9 -20.71 2.91 -15.30
CA LYS A 9 -20.39 1.57 -14.79
C LYS A 9 -18.93 1.49 -14.32
N GLY A 10 -18.72 1.05 -13.08
CA GLY A 10 -17.39 0.87 -12.49
C GLY A 10 -16.95 1.99 -11.55
N ILE A 11 -17.74 3.06 -11.41
CA ILE A 11 -17.50 4.11 -10.40
C ILE A 11 -17.55 3.54 -8.98
N ASN A 12 -18.38 2.52 -8.71
CA ASN A 12 -18.35 1.84 -7.41
C ASN A 12 -16.95 1.22 -7.12
N ALA A 13 -16.31 0.60 -8.11
CA ALA A 13 -14.96 0.05 -7.94
C ALA A 13 -13.93 1.14 -7.61
N LEU A 14 -14.02 2.31 -8.27
CA LEU A 14 -13.20 3.47 -7.96
C LEU A 14 -13.43 3.97 -6.51
N LYS A 15 -14.68 4.04 -6.06
CA LYS A 15 -15.01 4.44 -4.68
C LYS A 15 -14.41 3.50 -3.66
N LYS A 16 -14.53 2.18 -3.87
CA LYS A 16 -13.92 1.16 -3.01
C LYS A 16 -12.40 1.30 -2.95
N TYR A 17 -11.75 1.49 -4.11
CA TYR A 17 -10.31 1.71 -4.18
C TYR A 17 -9.87 2.97 -3.42
N LEU A 18 -10.56 4.11 -3.62
CA LEU A 18 -10.24 5.35 -2.92
C LEU A 18 -10.60 5.29 -1.42
N HIS A 19 -11.57 4.48 -1.04
CA HIS A 19 -11.87 4.18 0.36
C HIS A 19 -10.72 3.40 1.01
N THR A 20 -10.26 2.32 0.38
CA THR A 20 -9.10 1.52 0.83
C THR A 20 -7.87 2.40 1.06
N LEU A 21 -7.61 3.35 0.15
CA LEU A 21 -6.45 4.25 0.24
C LEU A 21 -6.68 5.47 1.15
N GLY A 22 -7.84 5.59 1.79
CA GLY A 22 -8.18 6.63 2.77
C GLY A 22 -8.65 7.97 2.19
N TYR A 23 -8.79 8.10 0.87
CA TYR A 23 -9.24 9.33 0.21
C TYR A 23 -10.74 9.58 0.35
N LEU A 24 -11.53 8.49 0.48
CA LEU A 24 -12.97 8.54 0.63
C LEU A 24 -13.36 7.96 1.99
N SER A 25 -14.25 8.64 2.72
CA SER A 25 -14.69 8.21 4.05
C SER A 25 -16.07 7.57 4.01
N ASN A 26 -16.28 6.51 4.81
CA ASN A 26 -17.56 5.81 4.97
C ASN A 26 -18.66 6.60 5.71
N HIS A 27 -18.47 7.89 6.01
CA HIS A 27 -19.40 8.64 6.86
C HIS A 27 -20.82 8.84 6.28
N ASN A 28 -21.09 8.44 5.05
CA ASN A 28 -22.43 8.49 4.48
C ASN A 28 -22.87 7.09 4.02
N HIS A 29 -23.58 6.37 4.90
CA HIS A 29 -24.37 5.16 4.57
C HIS A 29 -25.59 5.47 3.67
N ASN A 30 -25.48 6.45 2.78
CA ASN A 30 -26.50 6.67 1.77
C ASN A 30 -26.29 5.65 0.66
N HIS A 31 -27.39 5.13 0.09
CA HIS A 31 -27.37 4.23 -1.08
C HIS A 31 -26.56 4.75 -2.30
N ALA A 32 -26.16 6.02 -2.29
CA ALA A 32 -25.23 6.62 -3.26
C ALA A 32 -23.76 6.15 -3.12
N ALA A 33 -23.35 5.63 -1.96
CA ALA A 33 -21.98 5.14 -1.73
C ALA A 33 -21.68 3.88 -2.54
N ASP A 34 -22.67 3.00 -2.71
CA ASP A 34 -22.54 1.73 -3.44
C ASP A 34 -22.97 1.83 -4.92
N GLY A 35 -23.37 3.02 -5.38
CA GLY A 35 -23.80 3.27 -6.75
C GLY A 35 -22.70 3.77 -7.66
N ASP A 36 -22.97 3.70 -8.97
CA ASP A 36 -22.09 4.17 -10.05
C ASP A 36 -22.20 5.70 -10.30
N TYR A 37 -22.86 6.43 -9.41
CA TYR A 37 -22.98 7.90 -9.48
C TYR A 37 -21.71 8.59 -8.96
N PHE A 38 -21.18 9.55 -9.73
CA PHE A 38 -20.03 10.35 -9.37
C PHE A 38 -20.47 11.59 -8.59
N ASP A 39 -20.34 11.53 -7.26
CA ASP A 39 -20.77 12.59 -6.35
C ASP A 39 -19.65 13.59 -5.99
N GLU A 40 -20.00 14.59 -5.17
CA GLU A 40 -19.07 15.62 -4.68
C GLU A 40 -17.96 15.06 -3.79
N ASN A 41 -18.25 13.99 -3.05
CA ASN A 41 -17.27 13.34 -2.19
C ASN A 41 -16.20 12.64 -3.03
N LEU A 42 -16.61 11.93 -4.09
CA LEU A 42 -15.70 11.31 -5.04
C LEU A 42 -14.88 12.36 -5.79
N GLU A 43 -15.48 13.48 -6.20
CA GLU A 43 -14.75 14.60 -6.82
C GLU A 43 -13.64 15.12 -5.89
N SER A 44 -13.95 15.32 -4.61
CA SER A 44 -12.98 15.77 -3.61
C SER A 44 -11.88 14.74 -3.35
N ALA A 45 -12.22 13.45 -3.30
CA ALA A 45 -11.28 12.34 -3.17
C ALA A 45 -10.32 12.30 -4.37
N VAL A 46 -10.84 12.41 -5.60
CA VAL A 46 -10.03 12.45 -6.83
C VAL A 46 -9.12 13.68 -6.85
N LYS A 47 -9.60 14.86 -6.46
CA LYS A 47 -8.75 16.07 -6.32
C LYS A 47 -7.59 15.83 -5.35
N THR A 48 -7.85 15.17 -4.23
CA THR A 48 -6.83 14.88 -3.22
C THR A 48 -5.81 13.86 -3.73
N TYR A 49 -6.27 12.80 -4.40
CA TYR A 49 -5.39 11.85 -5.08
C TYR A 49 -4.49 12.54 -6.10
N GLN A 50 -5.07 13.39 -6.96
CA GLN A 50 -4.31 14.14 -7.96
C GLN A 50 -3.21 14.99 -7.33
N ARG A 51 -3.49 15.70 -6.22
CA ARG A 51 -2.45 16.46 -5.47
C ARG A 51 -1.34 15.56 -4.95
N ASN A 52 -1.68 14.41 -4.36
CA ASN A 52 -0.71 13.46 -3.80
C ASN A 52 0.25 12.88 -4.86
N PHE A 53 -0.20 12.82 -6.12
CA PHE A 53 0.59 12.32 -7.25
C PHE A 53 1.08 13.43 -8.20
N ASN A 54 1.08 14.69 -7.75
CA ASN A 54 1.51 15.86 -8.53
C ASN A 54 0.83 15.98 -9.91
N LEU A 55 -0.44 15.59 -9.99
CA LEU A 55 -1.31 15.81 -11.14
C LEU A 55 -2.10 17.13 -10.97
N ASN A 56 -2.67 17.62 -12.05
CA ASN A 56 -3.59 18.77 -11.98
C ASN A 56 -4.85 18.37 -11.18
N PRO A 57 -5.18 19.06 -10.08
CA PRO A 57 -6.26 18.66 -9.17
C PRO A 57 -7.63 19.11 -9.69
N THR A 58 -8.04 18.59 -10.84
CA THR A 58 -9.31 18.91 -11.51
C THR A 58 -10.51 18.25 -10.84
N GLY A 59 -10.31 17.09 -10.20
CA GLY A 59 -11.37 16.21 -9.72
C GLY A 59 -12.00 15.34 -10.80
N HIS A 60 -11.50 15.44 -12.03
CA HIS A 60 -11.98 14.66 -13.16
C HIS A 60 -11.12 13.40 -13.32
N MET A 61 -11.74 12.28 -13.69
CA MET A 61 -11.04 11.07 -14.11
C MET A 61 -10.52 11.22 -15.54
N ASP A 62 -9.54 12.12 -15.71
CA ASP A 62 -8.83 12.32 -16.97
C ASP A 62 -7.84 11.18 -17.26
N LEU A 63 -7.29 11.16 -18.48
CA LEU A 63 -6.40 10.09 -18.94
C LEU A 63 -5.17 9.92 -18.04
N LYS A 64 -4.62 11.03 -17.49
CA LYS A 64 -3.46 10.98 -16.60
C LYS A 64 -3.82 10.37 -15.25
N THR A 65 -4.98 10.73 -14.70
CA THR A 65 -5.50 10.20 -13.43
C THR A 65 -5.79 8.72 -13.55
N VAL A 66 -6.50 8.30 -14.62
CA VAL A 66 -6.78 6.89 -14.91
C VAL A 66 -5.49 6.10 -15.11
N SER A 67 -4.53 6.63 -15.88
CA SER A 67 -3.22 5.99 -16.08
C SER A 67 -2.46 5.83 -14.76
N MET A 68 -2.51 6.82 -13.87
CA MET A 68 -1.85 6.74 -12.56
C MET A 68 -2.52 5.69 -11.65
N MET A 69 -3.85 5.68 -11.58
CA MET A 69 -4.61 4.72 -10.75
C MET A 69 -4.58 3.29 -11.30
N GLY A 70 -4.26 3.11 -12.57
CA GLY A 70 -4.07 1.80 -13.19
C GLY A 70 -2.72 1.15 -12.90
N LYS A 71 -1.78 1.88 -12.27
CA LYS A 71 -0.49 1.31 -11.88
C LYS A 71 -0.65 0.45 -10.62
N PRO A 72 0.00 -0.74 -10.57
CA PRO A 72 0.04 -1.54 -9.37
C PRO A 72 0.76 -0.80 -8.24
N ARG A 73 0.29 -0.97 -7.01
CA ARG A 73 0.78 -0.20 -5.86
C ARG A 73 0.58 -0.91 -4.53
N CYS A 74 1.18 -0.34 -3.48
CA CYS A 74 0.86 -0.66 -2.09
C CYS A 74 -0.56 -0.21 -1.73
N GLY A 75 -1.26 -1.06 -0.96
CA GLY A 75 -2.63 -0.87 -0.45
C GLY A 75 -2.72 -0.15 0.89
N VAL A 76 -1.60 0.17 1.55
CA VAL A 76 -1.61 1.00 2.76
C VAL A 76 -2.22 2.38 2.44
N PRO A 77 -3.07 2.95 3.32
CA PRO A 77 -3.69 4.25 3.08
C PRO A 77 -2.68 5.40 2.89
N ASP A 78 -2.89 6.23 1.85
CA ASP A 78 -2.14 7.47 1.63
C ASP A 78 -2.60 8.60 2.55
N VAL A 79 -3.87 8.54 2.98
CA VAL A 79 -4.53 9.51 3.83
C VAL A 79 -4.96 8.81 5.12
N ILE A 80 -4.38 9.24 6.24
CA ILE A 80 -4.64 8.66 7.56
C ILE A 80 -5.12 9.79 8.46
N ASN A 81 -6.26 9.59 9.14
CA ASN A 81 -6.89 10.61 9.97
C ASN A 81 -7.07 11.96 9.26
N ARG A 82 -7.50 11.93 7.98
CA ARG A 82 -7.67 13.11 7.10
C ARG A 82 -6.39 13.89 6.81
N THR A 83 -5.22 13.32 7.11
CA THR A 83 -3.92 13.92 6.82
C THR A 83 -3.13 13.05 5.87
N THR A 84 -2.34 13.67 5.00
CA THR A 84 -1.43 12.97 4.08
C THR A 84 -0.09 13.67 4.04
N ARG A 85 0.97 12.88 3.85
CA ARG A 85 2.36 13.34 3.72
C ARG A 85 2.87 13.20 2.27
N MET A 86 2.01 12.79 1.37
CA MET A 86 2.27 12.63 -0.07
C MET A 86 2.35 13.96 -0.81
N GLN A 87 2.03 15.07 -0.16
CA GLN A 87 2.18 16.41 -0.72
C GLN A 87 3.51 16.98 -0.25
N GLY A 88 4.42 17.25 -1.18
CA GLY A 88 5.74 17.79 -0.87
C GLY A 88 5.64 19.11 -0.12
N GLY A 89 6.40 19.24 0.98
CA GLY A 89 6.67 20.53 1.60
C GLY A 89 7.65 21.38 0.76
N PRO A 90 7.94 22.63 1.16
CA PRO A 90 8.88 23.50 0.46
C PRO A 90 10.21 22.80 0.19
N ALA A 91 10.73 23.02 -1.03
CA ALA A 91 11.75 22.25 -1.75
C ALA A 91 13.18 22.24 -1.16
N HIS A 92 13.36 22.24 0.16
CA HIS A 92 14.69 22.42 0.75
C HIS A 92 15.26 21.22 1.50
N TYR A 93 14.45 20.21 1.86
CA TYR A 93 14.96 18.92 2.38
C TYR A 93 13.98 17.79 2.09
N HIS A 94 14.10 17.13 0.93
CA HIS A 94 13.36 15.89 0.68
C HIS A 94 14.09 14.73 1.39
N THR A 95 13.79 14.51 2.66
CA THR A 95 14.08 13.20 3.24
C THR A 95 13.29 12.16 2.45
N HIS A 96 13.93 11.07 2.02
CA HIS A 96 13.27 10.03 1.23
C HIS A 96 12.29 9.18 2.07
N TYR A 97 12.17 9.43 3.38
CA TYR A 97 11.35 8.66 4.30
C TYR A 97 10.38 9.57 5.06
N VAL A 98 9.25 8.99 5.45
CA VAL A 98 8.21 9.64 6.25
C VAL A 98 7.78 8.63 7.32
N PHE A 99 7.50 9.08 8.55
CA PHE A 99 6.90 8.23 9.59
C PHE A 99 5.39 8.35 9.60
N TYR A 100 4.69 7.30 10.02
CA TYR A 100 3.25 7.36 10.30
C TYR A 100 2.91 8.48 11.30
N PRO A 101 1.70 9.09 11.18
CA PRO A 101 1.13 9.89 12.26
C PRO A 101 1.17 9.12 13.59
N GLY A 102 1.52 9.79 14.69
CA GLY A 102 1.71 9.14 15.99
C GLY A 102 3.04 8.39 16.16
N ARG A 103 3.82 8.19 15.09
CA ARG A 103 5.14 7.52 15.09
C ARG A 103 5.14 6.18 15.85
N PRO A 104 4.22 5.25 15.50
CA PRO A 104 4.26 3.88 16.04
C PRO A 104 5.63 3.25 15.80
N LYS A 105 6.12 2.54 16.81
CA LYS A 105 7.43 1.91 16.81
C LYS A 105 7.39 0.62 17.63
N TRP A 106 8.25 -0.31 17.27
CA TRP A 106 8.55 -1.45 18.13
C TRP A 106 9.10 -0.98 19.49
N PRO A 107 8.88 -1.75 20.58
CA PRO A 107 9.41 -1.40 21.89
C PRO A 107 10.93 -1.16 21.84
N ALA A 108 11.42 -0.15 22.55
CA ALA A 108 12.85 0.21 22.52
C ALA A 108 13.78 -0.91 23.03
N THR A 109 13.24 -1.84 23.83
CA THR A 109 13.94 -3.02 24.33
C THR A 109 14.02 -4.16 23.31
N LYS A 110 13.26 -4.09 22.21
CA LYS A 110 13.26 -5.10 21.16
C LYS A 110 14.53 -4.93 20.32
N GLN A 111 15.36 -5.98 20.30
CA GLN A 111 16.58 -6.03 19.48
C GLN A 111 16.46 -7.09 18.38
N ILE A 112 15.76 -8.19 18.66
CA ILE A 112 15.42 -9.24 17.70
C ILE A 112 13.92 -9.12 17.41
N ILE A 113 13.53 -8.97 16.15
CA ILE A 113 12.14 -9.05 15.70
C ILE A 113 11.96 -10.42 15.03
N SER A 114 11.07 -11.25 15.58
CA SER A 114 10.77 -12.54 14.96
C SER A 114 9.84 -12.36 13.76
N TYR A 115 10.00 -13.19 12.74
CA TYR A 115 9.06 -13.25 11.63
C TYR A 115 8.73 -14.70 11.26
N ALA A 116 7.52 -14.88 10.74
CA ALA A 116 7.07 -16.18 10.26
C ALA A 116 6.21 -16.02 9.01
N PHE A 117 6.21 -17.07 8.19
CA PHE A 117 5.31 -17.22 7.06
C PHE A 117 4.12 -18.07 7.47
N LEU A 118 2.93 -17.73 6.99
CA LEU A 118 1.74 -18.57 7.17
C LEU A 118 2.04 -19.99 6.63
N PRO A 119 1.67 -21.06 7.34
CA PRO A 119 1.89 -22.43 6.86
C PRO A 119 1.34 -22.65 5.45
N GLY A 120 2.14 -23.27 4.59
CA GLY A 120 1.79 -23.47 3.16
C GLY A 120 2.22 -22.32 2.24
N THR A 121 2.84 -21.26 2.75
CA THR A 121 3.46 -20.22 1.92
C THR A 121 4.50 -20.82 0.97
N ARG A 122 4.44 -20.44 -0.31
CA ARG A 122 5.35 -20.89 -1.38
C ARG A 122 6.80 -20.61 -0.98
N THR A 123 7.73 -21.52 -1.27
CA THR A 123 9.12 -21.41 -0.79
C THR A 123 9.98 -20.43 -1.57
N ASP A 124 9.67 -20.23 -2.85
CA ASP A 124 10.39 -19.31 -3.75
C ASP A 124 10.30 -17.84 -3.28
N VAL A 125 9.18 -17.42 -2.68
CA VAL A 125 8.99 -16.05 -2.18
C VAL A 125 9.68 -15.79 -0.84
N GLN A 126 10.07 -16.84 -0.11
CA GLN A 126 10.64 -16.70 1.24
C GLN A 126 12.03 -16.05 1.21
N GLU A 127 12.88 -16.42 0.25
CA GLU A 127 14.23 -15.86 0.14
C GLU A 127 14.25 -14.36 -0.23
N PRO A 128 13.48 -13.88 -1.22
CA PRO A 128 13.29 -12.44 -1.46
C PRO A 128 12.88 -11.65 -0.22
N VAL A 129 11.96 -12.19 0.57
CA VAL A 129 11.51 -11.58 1.83
C VAL A 129 12.63 -11.56 2.87
N ARG A 130 13.40 -12.65 2.98
CA ARG A 130 14.62 -12.68 3.82
C ARG A 130 15.63 -11.61 3.40
N GLN A 131 15.85 -11.42 2.10
CA GLN A 131 16.75 -10.38 1.59
C GLN A 131 16.25 -8.96 1.91
N ALA A 132 14.94 -8.74 1.92
CA ALA A 132 14.35 -7.49 2.37
C ALA A 132 14.63 -7.21 3.85
N PHE A 133 14.48 -8.22 4.74
CA PHE A 133 14.89 -8.11 6.15
C PHE A 133 16.38 -7.81 6.31
N LEU A 134 17.25 -8.52 5.57
CA LEU A 134 18.70 -8.28 5.58
C LEU A 134 19.08 -6.88 5.09
N THR A 135 18.25 -6.28 4.24
CA THR A 135 18.43 -4.90 3.81
C THR A 135 18.08 -3.94 4.95
N TRP A 136 16.93 -4.12 5.60
CA TRP A 136 16.51 -3.29 6.74
C TRP A 136 17.43 -3.42 7.96
N SER A 137 18.03 -4.59 8.21
CA SER A 137 18.94 -4.78 9.35
C SER A 137 20.22 -3.94 9.24
N LYS A 138 20.57 -3.46 8.05
CA LYS A 138 21.71 -2.55 7.84
C LYS A 138 21.43 -1.12 8.27
N TYR A 139 20.15 -0.75 8.35
CA TYR A 139 19.69 0.64 8.58
C TYR A 139 18.81 0.79 9.83
N THR A 140 18.64 -0.28 10.59
CA THR A 140 17.86 -0.32 11.82
C THR A 140 18.68 -1.01 12.93
N PRO A 141 18.36 -0.82 14.21
CA PRO A 141 19.01 -1.55 15.29
C PRO A 141 18.54 -3.00 15.41
N PHE A 142 17.62 -3.46 14.56
CA PHE A 142 17.00 -4.78 14.69
C PHE A 142 17.80 -5.84 13.94
N SER A 143 17.92 -7.01 14.56
CA SER A 143 18.12 -8.27 13.87
C SER A 143 16.78 -8.97 13.67
N TYR A 144 16.72 -9.84 12.66
CA TYR A 144 15.50 -10.55 12.29
C TYR A 144 15.71 -12.05 12.38
N GLU A 145 14.80 -12.75 13.02
CA GLU A 145 14.88 -14.20 13.24
C GLU A 145 13.63 -14.89 12.71
N PHE A 146 13.83 -15.94 11.91
CA PHE A 146 12.72 -16.78 11.46
C PHE A 146 12.28 -17.70 12.60
N VAL A 147 10.97 -17.77 12.84
CA VAL A 147 10.36 -18.72 13.79
C VAL A 147 9.30 -19.56 13.08
N GLN A 148 9.08 -20.79 13.57
CA GLN A 148 8.08 -21.69 13.01
C GLN A 148 6.66 -21.37 13.47
N ASP A 149 6.51 -20.86 14.69
CA ASP A 149 5.22 -20.48 15.25
C ASP A 149 4.76 -19.14 14.65
N TYR A 150 3.85 -19.23 13.68
CA TYR A 150 3.28 -18.07 12.99
C TYR A 150 2.50 -17.16 13.94
N ASP A 151 1.78 -17.74 14.90
CA ASP A 151 0.89 -16.96 15.77
C ASP A 151 1.67 -16.21 16.85
N ALA A 152 2.84 -16.72 17.25
CA ALA A 152 3.74 -16.08 18.19
C ALA A 152 4.76 -15.11 17.55
N ALA A 153 4.86 -15.06 16.22
CA ALA A 153 5.80 -14.16 15.54
C ALA A 153 5.42 -12.68 15.68
N ASP A 154 6.41 -11.80 15.78
CA ASP A 154 6.19 -10.35 15.78
C ASP A 154 5.71 -9.88 14.40
N ILE A 155 6.36 -10.34 13.33
CA ILE A 155 5.99 -10.03 11.94
C ILE A 155 5.36 -11.27 11.30
N LYS A 156 4.14 -11.12 10.83
CA LYS A 156 3.32 -12.21 10.28
C LYS A 156 3.11 -12.00 8.79
N ILE A 157 3.71 -12.87 7.98
CA ILE A 157 3.71 -12.75 6.53
C ILE A 157 2.76 -13.78 5.93
N SER A 158 1.81 -13.32 5.13
CA SER A 158 0.85 -14.22 4.47
C SER A 158 0.48 -13.73 3.07
N PHE A 159 0.06 -14.69 2.23
CA PHE A 159 -0.45 -14.43 0.89
C PHE A 159 -1.97 -14.66 0.92
N GLN A 160 -2.73 -13.59 0.74
CA GLN A 160 -4.18 -13.56 0.93
C GLN A 160 -4.88 -13.29 -0.40
N ARG A 161 -6.14 -13.70 -0.55
CA ARG A 161 -6.93 -13.46 -1.77
C ARG A 161 -8.27 -12.88 -1.41
N GLY A 162 -8.77 -11.95 -2.22
CA GLY A 162 -10.09 -11.35 -2.00
C GLY A 162 -10.23 -10.75 -0.61
N ASP A 163 -11.43 -10.84 -0.04
CA ASP A 163 -11.68 -10.54 1.37
C ASP A 163 -11.07 -11.61 2.27
N HIS A 164 -10.19 -11.18 3.17
CA HIS A 164 -9.44 -12.00 4.10
C HIS A 164 -9.58 -11.51 5.55
N GLY A 165 -10.67 -10.80 5.85
CA GLY A 165 -11.12 -10.57 7.23
C GLY A 165 -10.48 -9.39 7.96
N ASP A 166 -9.65 -8.58 7.29
CA ASP A 166 -9.04 -7.38 7.86
C ASP A 166 -9.65 -6.05 7.34
N GLY A 167 -10.64 -6.14 6.45
CA GLY A 167 -11.31 -4.99 5.85
C GLY A 167 -10.58 -4.38 4.63
N TYR A 168 -9.48 -4.98 4.18
CA TYR A 168 -8.67 -4.53 3.04
C TYR A 168 -8.59 -5.62 1.97
N PRO A 169 -9.71 -5.93 1.27
CA PRO A 169 -9.72 -7.02 0.31
C PRO A 169 -8.80 -6.76 -0.88
N PHE A 170 -8.15 -7.82 -1.36
CA PHE A 170 -7.39 -7.80 -2.61
C PHE A 170 -8.30 -8.00 -3.82
N GLY A 171 -7.91 -7.40 -4.96
CA GLY A 171 -8.66 -7.46 -6.21
C GLY A 171 -8.00 -8.31 -7.30
N GLY A 172 -6.77 -8.76 -7.09
CA GLY A 172 -5.95 -9.40 -8.10
C GLY A 172 -5.48 -8.46 -9.21
N PRO A 173 -4.86 -9.03 -10.27
CA PRO A 173 -4.38 -8.26 -11.40
C PRO A 173 -5.51 -7.53 -12.13
N GLY A 174 -5.40 -6.21 -12.29
CA GLY A 174 -6.40 -5.42 -12.99
C GLY A 174 -6.26 -3.91 -12.78
N PRO A 175 -7.31 -3.13 -13.11
CA PRO A 175 -7.38 -1.74 -12.65
C PRO A 175 -7.45 -1.72 -11.12
N TYR A 176 -6.86 -0.69 -10.49
CA TYR A 176 -6.87 -0.55 -9.02
C TYR A 176 -6.13 -1.67 -8.27
N ASN A 177 -5.08 -2.22 -8.90
CA ASN A 177 -4.29 -3.32 -8.38
C ASN A 177 -3.50 -2.95 -7.10
N LEU A 178 -3.88 -3.58 -6.00
CA LEU A 178 -3.19 -3.52 -4.72
C LEU A 178 -2.35 -4.78 -4.55
N LEU A 179 -1.03 -4.63 -4.58
CA LEU A 179 -0.11 -5.76 -4.55
C LEU A 179 0.05 -6.36 -3.16
N ALA A 180 0.02 -5.51 -2.14
CA ALA A 180 0.26 -5.88 -0.76
C ALA A 180 -0.24 -4.75 0.16
N HIS A 181 -0.40 -5.06 1.43
CA HIS A 181 -0.53 -4.07 2.49
C HIS A 181 0.02 -4.61 3.81
N SER A 182 0.30 -3.69 4.72
CA SER A 182 0.93 -4.01 5.99
C SER A 182 0.45 -3.07 7.09
N PHE A 183 0.65 -3.52 8.33
CA PHE A 183 0.18 -2.85 9.51
C PHE A 183 1.37 -2.30 10.31
N SER A 184 1.27 -1.05 10.75
CA SER A 184 2.31 -0.38 11.50
C SER A 184 2.64 -1.10 12.81
N PRO A 185 3.83 -0.88 13.40
CA PRO A 185 4.15 -1.45 14.70
C PRO A 185 3.06 -1.17 15.77
N THR A 186 2.75 -2.11 16.65
CA THR A 186 3.33 -3.45 16.80
C THR A 186 2.44 -4.56 16.24
N ASP A 187 1.53 -4.25 15.31
CA ASP A 187 0.65 -5.25 14.70
C ASP A 187 1.47 -6.25 13.88
N GLY A 188 2.35 -5.75 13.00
CA GLY A 188 3.36 -6.56 12.32
C GLY A 188 2.84 -7.48 11.23
N ARG A 189 1.54 -7.48 10.93
CA ARG A 189 1.02 -8.20 9.75
C ARG A 189 1.47 -7.54 8.46
N ALA A 190 1.86 -8.37 7.50
CA ALA A 190 2.12 -8.00 6.12
C ALA A 190 1.44 -9.04 5.19
N HIS A 191 0.50 -8.57 4.40
CA HIS A 191 -0.29 -9.39 3.49
C HIS A 191 0.09 -9.06 2.05
N TYR A 192 0.27 -10.10 1.24
CA TYR A 192 0.58 -9.99 -0.18
C TYR A 192 -0.57 -10.59 -0.98
N ASP A 193 -0.93 -9.98 -2.10
CA ASP A 193 -2.02 -10.47 -2.95
C ASP A 193 -1.61 -11.81 -3.58
N GLY A 194 -2.27 -12.89 -3.17
CA GLY A 194 -2.02 -14.24 -3.64
C GLY A 194 -2.42 -14.47 -5.10
N ASP A 195 -3.17 -13.57 -5.73
CA ASP A 195 -3.55 -13.61 -7.15
C ASP A 195 -2.48 -13.01 -8.07
N GLU A 196 -1.48 -12.32 -7.53
CA GLU A 196 -0.38 -11.74 -8.32
C GLU A 196 0.67 -12.78 -8.74
N ASN A 197 1.26 -12.55 -9.92
CA ASN A 197 2.37 -13.35 -10.42
C ASN A 197 3.69 -12.87 -9.82
N TRP A 198 3.92 -13.21 -8.54
CA TRP A 198 5.15 -12.90 -7.82
C TRP A 198 6.36 -13.58 -8.46
N THR A 199 7.37 -12.80 -8.83
CA THR A 199 8.63 -13.32 -9.35
C THR A 199 9.80 -12.92 -8.47
N VAL A 200 10.86 -13.72 -8.58
CA VAL A 200 12.17 -13.51 -7.95
C VAL A 200 13.25 -13.10 -8.95
N VAL A 201 12.83 -12.90 -10.20
CA VAL A 201 13.64 -12.52 -11.35
C VAL A 201 12.94 -11.37 -12.07
N ALA A 202 13.72 -10.42 -12.58
CA ALA A 202 13.22 -9.32 -13.38
C ALA A 202 12.66 -9.86 -14.72
N VAL A 203 11.34 -9.93 -14.84
CA VAL A 203 10.63 -10.45 -16.01
C VAL A 203 9.57 -9.46 -16.47
N PRO A 204 9.54 -9.09 -17.76
CA PRO A 204 8.46 -8.37 -18.46
C PRO A 204 7.06 -8.65 -17.89
N GLY A 205 6.50 -7.70 -17.15
CA GLY A 205 5.12 -7.75 -16.65
C GLY A 205 4.92 -8.40 -15.29
N ALA A 206 5.99 -8.83 -14.62
CA ALA A 206 5.95 -9.44 -13.29
C ALA A 206 6.12 -8.45 -12.13
N VAL A 207 5.78 -8.90 -10.93
CA VAL A 207 5.94 -8.13 -9.68
C VAL A 207 7.11 -8.71 -8.90
N ASP A 208 8.18 -7.92 -8.76
CA ASP A 208 9.37 -8.33 -8.01
C ASP A 208 9.08 -8.43 -6.51
N MET A 209 9.13 -9.66 -6.00
CA MET A 209 8.78 -9.97 -4.62
C MET A 209 9.67 -9.23 -3.61
N GLN A 210 10.97 -9.12 -3.88
CA GLN A 210 11.91 -8.47 -2.96
C GLN A 210 11.62 -6.97 -2.84
N THR A 211 11.34 -6.29 -3.94
CA THR A 211 11.04 -4.86 -3.97
C THR A 211 9.77 -4.55 -3.18
N VAL A 212 8.69 -5.32 -3.40
CA VAL A 212 7.45 -5.12 -2.64
C VAL A 212 7.65 -5.48 -1.18
N ALA A 213 8.33 -6.58 -0.86
CA ALA A 213 8.62 -6.94 0.53
C ALA A 213 9.45 -5.87 1.25
N LEU A 214 10.44 -5.28 0.56
CA LEU A 214 11.25 -4.20 1.11
C LEU A 214 10.39 -2.98 1.45
N HIS A 215 9.42 -2.64 0.59
CA HIS A 215 8.45 -1.57 0.82
C HIS A 215 7.55 -1.89 2.03
N GLU A 216 6.87 -3.04 2.04
CA GLU A 216 5.93 -3.41 3.10
C GLU A 216 6.62 -3.52 4.47
N LEU A 217 7.86 -4.01 4.52
CA LEU A 217 8.63 -4.03 5.77
C LEU A 217 8.93 -2.62 6.29
N GLY A 218 9.02 -1.61 5.42
CA GLY A 218 9.14 -0.23 5.86
C GLY A 218 7.93 0.24 6.68
N HIS A 219 6.72 -0.15 6.27
CA HIS A 219 5.49 0.10 7.03
C HIS A 219 5.47 -0.65 8.36
N VAL A 220 5.86 -1.92 8.35
CA VAL A 220 6.01 -2.74 9.58
C VAL A 220 7.07 -2.16 10.52
N LEU A 221 7.97 -1.31 10.05
CA LEU A 221 8.96 -0.58 10.85
C LEU A 221 8.54 0.86 11.23
N GLY A 222 7.35 1.29 10.81
CA GLY A 222 6.75 2.58 11.19
C GLY A 222 6.86 3.68 10.15
N LEU A 223 7.29 3.38 8.93
CA LEU A 223 7.33 4.34 7.83
C LEU A 223 5.97 4.46 7.15
N ALA A 224 5.58 5.68 6.77
CA ALA A 224 4.46 5.94 5.88
C ALA A 224 4.97 6.13 4.44
N HIS A 225 4.03 6.22 3.49
CA HIS A 225 4.37 6.54 2.10
C HIS A 225 5.13 7.87 1.98
N SER A 226 6.12 7.85 1.10
CA SER A 226 6.96 9.00 0.75
C SER A 226 6.45 9.68 -0.52
N PRO A 227 6.47 11.03 -0.60
CA PRO A 227 6.14 11.75 -1.83
C PRO A 227 7.23 11.65 -2.91
N VAL A 228 8.42 11.14 -2.55
CA VAL A 228 9.58 11.10 -3.45
C VAL A 228 9.53 9.82 -4.28
N GLN A 229 9.36 9.94 -5.60
CA GLN A 229 9.23 8.79 -6.51
C GLN A 229 10.42 7.81 -6.46
N ALA A 230 11.62 8.30 -6.16
CA ALA A 230 12.83 7.47 -6.04
C ALA A 230 12.96 6.77 -4.67
N ALA A 231 12.08 7.04 -3.71
CA ALA A 231 12.12 6.40 -2.40
C ALA A 231 11.52 4.99 -2.44
N ILE A 232 12.07 4.07 -1.65
CA ILE A 232 11.49 2.74 -1.44
C ILE A 232 10.02 2.84 -1.01
N MET A 233 9.69 3.80 -0.15
CA MET A 233 8.33 4.02 0.36
C MET A 233 7.43 4.82 -0.58
N TYR A 234 7.81 5.05 -1.84
CA TYR A 234 6.85 5.58 -2.82
C TYR A 234 5.80 4.50 -3.13
N PRO A 235 4.49 4.82 -3.08
CA PRO A 235 3.45 3.79 -3.06
C PRO A 235 3.28 3.01 -4.36
N LEU A 236 3.59 3.62 -5.51
CA LEU A 236 3.44 2.94 -6.79
C LEU A 236 4.61 2.01 -7.00
N ALA A 237 4.33 0.77 -7.40
CA ALA A 237 5.38 -0.09 -7.89
C ALA A 237 6.00 0.54 -9.14
N GLY A 238 7.32 0.34 -9.31
CA GLY A 238 8.01 0.72 -10.53
C GLY A 238 7.35 0.08 -11.77
N PRO A 239 7.68 0.56 -12.98
CA PRO A 239 7.21 -0.12 -14.19
C PRO A 239 7.54 -1.61 -14.04
N ARG A 240 6.55 -2.46 -14.33
CA ARG A 240 6.78 -3.90 -14.43
C ARG A 240 7.91 -4.04 -15.46
N VAL A 241 9.11 -4.38 -14.99
CA VAL A 241 10.28 -4.73 -15.83
C VAL A 241 9.85 -5.75 -16.84
#